data_AF-A0A2E4CWU8-F1
#
_entry.id   AF-A0A2E4CWU8-F1
#
_cell.length_a   1.000
_cell.length_b   1.000
_cell.length_c   1.000
_cell.angle_alpha   90.00
_cell.angle_beta   90.00
_cell.angle_gamma   90.00
#
_symmetry.space_group_name_H-M   'P 1'
#
loop_
_entity.id
_entity.type
_entity.pdbx_description
1 polymer ?
#
loop_
_entity_poly.entity_id
_entity_poly.type
_entity_poly.pdbx_seq_one_letter_code
_entity_poly.pdbx_strand_id
1 'polypeptide(L)'
;MGWIPTDECKIFANLEMVEISPSLRILAIPVPHDDADNVGVVASDGRGNRAAIVTDLGEATHELKSHLRGCNHISIEANYDHSRLINGPYPDSLKRRISGRGGHLSNVQTSEILREICNENLESLVLCHLSEKNNAPHLAESEVLMSIGEEFTGDIAISRQIGPEFTHWTGQSEPENVVVA
;
A
#
# COMPACT_ATOMS: atom_id res chain seq x y z
N MET A 1 9.60 -7.79 -26.32
CA MET A 1 9.68 -6.32 -26.40
C MET A 1 11.07 -5.93 -25.95
N GLY A 2 11.92 -5.43 -26.84
CA GLY A 2 13.29 -5.03 -26.51
C GLY A 2 13.26 -3.69 -25.80
N TRP A 3 13.35 -3.72 -24.47
CA TRP A 3 13.74 -2.54 -23.71
C TRP A 3 15.20 -2.28 -24.02
N ILE A 4 15.48 -1.23 -24.78
CA ILE A 4 16.81 -0.61 -24.80
C ILE A 4 16.76 0.34 -23.62
N PRO A 5 17.47 0.07 -22.51
CA PRO A 5 17.59 1.05 -21.44
C PRO A 5 18.09 2.33 -22.10
N THR A 6 17.30 3.40 -22.06
CA THR A 6 17.80 4.72 -22.40
C THR A 6 19.05 4.99 -21.56
N ASP A 7 20.04 5.68 -22.11
CA ASP A 7 21.36 5.97 -21.51
C ASP A 7 21.33 6.69 -20.14
N GLU A 8 20.16 6.87 -19.53
CA GLU A 8 19.92 7.48 -18.23
C GLU A 8 19.31 6.45 -17.26
N CYS A 9 20.06 5.39 -16.95
CA CYS A 9 19.76 4.53 -15.80
C CYS A 9 20.42 5.15 -14.55
N LYS A 10 19.61 5.52 -13.56
CA LYS A 10 20.10 5.95 -12.25
C LYS A 10 19.95 4.81 -11.25
N ILE A 11 21.10 4.24 -10.87
CA ILE A 11 21.17 3.24 -9.80
C ILE A 11 21.09 3.98 -8.46
N PHE A 12 20.42 3.38 -7.49
CA PHE A 12 20.28 3.91 -6.13
C PHE A 12 20.60 2.82 -5.11
N ALA A 13 21.12 3.22 -3.96
CA ALA A 13 21.29 2.36 -2.80
C ALA A 13 20.01 2.31 -1.94
N ASN A 14 19.96 1.35 -1.03
CA ASN A 14 18.89 1.26 -0.04
C ASN A 14 18.79 2.56 0.76
N LEU A 15 17.57 3.10 0.89
CA LEU A 15 17.30 4.36 1.58
C LEU A 15 18.01 5.59 0.99
N GLU A 16 18.50 5.50 -0.25
CA GLU A 16 19.00 6.66 -0.98
C GLU A 16 17.84 7.51 -1.49
N MET A 17 17.87 8.80 -1.20
CA MET A 17 16.94 9.76 -1.77
C MET A 17 17.36 10.13 -3.19
N VAL A 18 16.57 9.69 -4.15
CA VAL A 18 16.76 9.98 -5.57
C VAL A 18 15.98 11.24 -5.92
N GLU A 19 16.71 12.34 -6.20
CA GLU A 19 16.09 13.53 -6.78
C GLU A 19 15.78 13.28 -8.27
N ILE A 20 14.51 13.48 -8.63
CA ILE A 20 13.98 13.37 -10.00
C ILE A 20 13.82 14.77 -10.59
N SER A 21 13.33 15.73 -9.80
CA SER A 21 13.22 17.14 -10.15
C SER A 21 13.26 18.01 -8.88
N PRO A 22 13.34 19.35 -9.00
CA PRO A 22 13.32 20.25 -7.84
C PRO A 22 12.08 20.11 -6.94
N SER A 23 11.00 19.50 -7.44
CA SER A 23 9.75 19.30 -6.71
C SER A 23 9.35 17.82 -6.61
N LEU A 24 10.26 16.88 -6.90
CA LEU A 24 9.99 15.45 -6.79
C LEU A 24 11.24 14.69 -6.40
N ARG A 25 11.17 14.03 -5.25
CA ARG A 25 12.18 13.12 -4.74
C ARG A 25 11.54 11.78 -4.42
N ILE A 26 12.29 10.72 -4.63
CA ILE A 26 11.87 9.34 -4.37
C ILE A 26 12.81 8.72 -3.34
N LEU A 27 12.25 8.04 -2.37
CA LEU A 27 12.97 7.18 -1.42
C LEU A 27 12.51 5.74 -1.64
N ALA A 28 13.46 4.85 -1.89
CA ALA A 28 13.22 3.41 -1.96
C ALA A 28 13.57 2.76 -0.62
N ILE A 29 12.57 2.15 0.03
CA ILE A 29 12.68 1.50 1.34
C ILE A 29 12.65 -0.01 1.11
N PRO A 30 13.68 -0.77 1.49
CA PRO A 30 13.67 -2.23 1.36
C PRO A 30 12.49 -2.84 2.13
N VAL A 31 11.76 -3.74 1.47
CA VAL A 31 10.66 -4.50 2.08
C VAL A 31 10.86 -6.00 1.87
N PRO A 32 10.62 -6.84 2.91
CA PRO A 32 10.72 -8.29 2.76
C PRO A 32 9.63 -8.83 1.82
N HIS A 33 10.02 -9.56 0.77
CA HIS A 33 9.09 -10.27 -0.10
C HIS A 33 9.76 -11.42 -0.88
N ASP A 34 9.46 -12.68 -0.54
CA ASP A 34 9.86 -13.90 -1.25
C ASP A 34 11.35 -13.94 -1.68
N ASP A 35 12.24 -13.48 -0.80
CA ASP A 35 13.70 -13.36 -1.04
C ASP A 35 14.09 -12.46 -2.23
N ALA A 36 13.19 -11.60 -2.70
CA ALA A 36 13.44 -10.58 -3.71
C ALA A 36 13.88 -9.25 -3.08
N ASP A 37 14.67 -8.47 -3.83
CA ASP A 37 15.05 -7.09 -3.50
C ASP A 37 13.88 -6.13 -3.80
N ASN A 38 12.76 -6.32 -3.09
CA ASN A 38 11.58 -5.47 -3.26
C ASN A 38 11.70 -4.17 -2.46
N VAL A 39 11.04 -3.11 -2.95
CA VAL A 39 11.06 -1.79 -2.31
C VAL A 39 9.67 -1.18 -2.21
N GLY A 40 9.39 -0.62 -1.05
CA GLY A 40 8.37 0.41 -0.89
C GLY A 40 8.89 1.74 -1.42
N VAL A 41 8.03 2.52 -2.07
CA VAL A 41 8.42 3.79 -2.68
C VAL A 41 7.73 4.94 -1.96
N VAL A 42 8.49 5.93 -1.52
CA VAL A 42 7.94 7.16 -0.95
C VAL A 42 8.37 8.35 -1.81
N ALA A 43 7.40 9.05 -2.38
CA ALA A 43 7.58 10.30 -3.09
C ALA A 43 7.41 11.50 -2.15
N SER A 44 8.17 12.56 -2.38
CA SER A 44 8.01 13.84 -1.67
C SER A 44 8.26 15.03 -2.59
N ASP A 45 7.54 16.12 -2.34
CA ASP A 45 7.76 17.42 -3.01
C ASP A 45 8.81 18.30 -2.32
N GLY A 46 9.39 17.85 -1.21
CA GLY A 46 10.34 18.62 -0.40
C GLY A 46 9.73 19.76 0.42
N ARG A 47 8.41 19.92 0.40
CA ARG A 47 7.65 20.96 1.13
C ARG A 47 6.79 20.39 2.25
N GLY A 48 6.85 19.08 2.46
CA GLY A 48 6.13 18.37 3.51
C GLY A 48 5.13 17.36 2.97
N ASN A 49 4.70 17.48 1.71
CA ASN A 49 3.76 16.52 1.13
C ASN A 49 4.49 15.24 0.74
N ARG A 50 3.93 14.11 1.16
CA ARG A 50 4.52 12.78 0.93
C ARG A 50 3.45 11.77 0.55
N ALA A 51 3.76 10.94 -0.43
CA ALA A 51 2.91 9.85 -0.87
C ALA A 51 3.72 8.54 -0.91
N ALA A 52 3.11 7.43 -0.51
CA ALA A 52 3.77 6.12 -0.48
C ALA A 52 2.99 5.08 -1.30
N ILE A 53 3.73 4.18 -1.96
CA ILE A 53 3.19 2.95 -2.55
C ILE A 53 4.01 1.79 -2.01
N VAL A 54 3.33 0.86 -1.33
CA VAL A 54 3.93 -0.30 -0.68
C VAL A 54 3.11 -1.55 -0.99
N THR A 55 3.55 -2.29 -2.01
CA THR A 55 2.95 -3.56 -2.42
C THR A 55 3.96 -4.69 -2.31
N ASP A 56 3.48 -5.94 -2.42
CA ASP A 56 4.33 -7.12 -2.30
C ASP A 56 5.09 -7.05 -0.97
N LEU A 57 4.32 -7.00 0.14
CA LEU A 57 4.83 -6.66 1.46
C LEU A 57 4.57 -7.84 2.41
N GLY A 58 5.59 -8.63 2.71
CA GLY A 58 5.44 -9.75 3.65
C GLY A 58 5.36 -9.30 5.12
N GLU A 59 6.09 -8.22 5.45
CA GLU A 59 6.17 -7.67 6.79
C GLU A 59 6.51 -6.17 6.74
N ALA A 60 5.79 -5.36 7.52
CA ALA A 60 6.12 -3.94 7.68
C ALA A 60 7.19 -3.75 8.76
N THR A 61 8.41 -3.46 8.31
CA THR A 61 9.53 -3.12 9.20
C THR A 61 9.27 -1.83 9.99
N HIS A 62 9.97 -1.63 11.11
CA HIS A 62 9.89 -0.38 11.85
C HIS A 62 10.29 0.83 11.00
N GLU A 63 11.31 0.66 10.15
CA GLU A 63 11.76 1.68 9.20
C GLU A 63 10.64 2.09 8.23
N LEU A 64 9.95 1.09 7.64
CA LEU A 64 8.83 1.35 6.75
C LEU A 64 7.72 2.12 7.47
N LYS A 65 7.30 1.65 8.65
CA LYS A 65 6.24 2.30 9.44
C LYS A 65 6.58 3.74 9.81
N SER A 66 7.84 4.01 10.19
CA SER A 66 8.32 5.38 10.48
C SER A 66 8.15 6.31 9.27
N HIS A 67 8.51 5.84 8.07
CA HIS A 67 8.34 6.63 6.86
C HIS A 67 6.88 6.81 6.45
N LEU A 68 6.06 5.77 6.57
CA LEU A 68 4.63 5.82 6.25
C LEU A 68 3.86 6.77 7.18
N ARG A 69 4.22 6.86 8.47
CA ARG A 69 3.60 7.79 9.42
C ARG A 69 3.68 9.25 8.97
N GLY A 70 4.71 9.63 8.22
CA GLY A 70 4.85 10.98 7.69
C GLY A 70 4.25 11.19 6.29
N CYS A 71 3.38 10.30 5.79
CA CYS A 71 2.77 10.40 4.47
C CYS A 71 1.32 10.90 4.56
N ASN A 72 0.95 11.76 3.60
CA ASN A 72 -0.43 12.24 3.41
C ASN A 72 -1.26 11.22 2.63
N HIS A 73 -0.64 10.49 1.70
CA HIS A 73 -1.31 9.53 0.83
C HIS A 73 -0.58 8.19 0.85
N ILE A 74 -1.29 7.09 1.09
CA ILE A 74 -0.67 5.77 1.15
C ILE A 74 -1.47 4.77 0.31
N SER A 75 -0.80 4.13 -0.64
CA SER A 75 -1.28 2.91 -1.28
C SER A 75 -0.59 1.72 -0.64
N ILE A 76 -1.35 0.86 0.03
CA ILE A 76 -0.82 -0.29 0.79
C ILE A 76 -1.48 -1.59 0.37
N GLU A 77 -0.67 -2.65 0.31
CA GLU A 77 -1.16 -4.00 0.05
C GLU A 77 -2.15 -4.46 1.12
N ALA A 78 -3.30 -4.99 0.68
CA ALA A 78 -4.26 -5.74 1.49
C ALA A 78 -4.60 -7.02 0.74
N ASN A 79 -3.70 -8.00 0.77
CA ASN A 79 -3.72 -9.08 -0.23
C ASN A 79 -4.84 -10.10 0.02
N TYR A 80 -5.03 -10.56 1.25
CA TYR A 80 -5.99 -11.62 1.52
C TYR A 80 -6.76 -11.43 2.82
N ASP A 81 -8.00 -11.94 2.82
CA ASP A 81 -8.71 -12.28 4.03
C ASP A 81 -8.24 -13.65 4.52
N HIS A 82 -7.91 -13.75 5.81
CA HIS A 82 -7.32 -14.97 6.38
C HIS A 82 -8.25 -16.17 6.24
N SER A 83 -9.54 -15.98 6.49
CA SER A 83 -10.53 -17.06 6.40
C SER A 83 -10.70 -17.56 4.96
N ARG A 84 -10.72 -16.64 3.98
CA ARG A 84 -10.77 -16.99 2.56
C ARG A 84 -9.50 -17.68 2.09
N LEU A 85 -8.32 -17.25 2.54
CA LEU A 85 -7.06 -17.92 2.18
C LEU A 85 -7.03 -19.37 2.68
N ILE A 86 -7.39 -19.60 3.94
CA ILE A 86 -7.36 -20.95 4.54
C ILE A 86 -8.38 -21.89 3.90
N ASN A 87 -9.60 -21.41 3.66
CA ASN A 87 -10.67 -22.22 3.06
C ASN A 87 -10.64 -22.23 1.52
N GLY A 88 -9.76 -21.43 0.93
CA GLY A 88 -9.66 -21.23 -0.51
C GLY A 88 -9.09 -22.44 -1.26
N PRO A 89 -9.15 -22.40 -2.61
CA PRO A 89 -8.84 -23.54 -3.48
C PRO A 89 -7.33 -23.80 -3.64
N TYR A 90 -6.47 -22.97 -3.03
CA TYR A 90 -5.03 -23.11 -3.17
C TYR A 90 -4.48 -24.33 -2.43
N PRO A 91 -3.43 -24.98 -2.94
CA PRO A 91 -2.70 -25.99 -2.19
C PRO A 91 -2.08 -25.40 -0.91
N ASP A 92 -1.92 -26.21 0.13
CA ASP A 92 -1.40 -25.75 1.43
C ASP A 92 0.01 -25.15 1.34
N SER A 93 0.83 -25.61 0.39
CA SER A 93 2.15 -25.01 0.14
C SER A 93 2.05 -23.55 -0.30
N LEU A 94 1.10 -23.23 -1.18
CA LEU A 94 0.88 -21.87 -1.65
C LEU A 94 0.26 -21.00 -0.55
N LYS A 95 -0.70 -21.54 0.23
CA LYS A 95 -1.27 -20.85 1.40
C LYS A 95 -0.17 -20.45 2.39
N ARG A 96 0.73 -21.38 2.74
CA ARG A 96 1.86 -21.12 3.65
C ARG A 96 2.84 -20.09 3.12
N ARG A 97 3.09 -20.07 1.80
CA ARG A 97 3.96 -19.07 1.18
C ARG A 97 3.32 -17.67 1.25
N ILE A 98 2.05 -17.55 0.85
CA ILE A 98 1.30 -16.29 0.87
C ILE A 98 1.23 -15.72 2.30
N SER A 99 0.93 -16.55 3.30
CA SER A 99 0.79 -16.11 4.69
C SER A 99 2.09 -16.09 5.49
N GLY A 100 3.24 -16.38 4.85
CA GLY A 100 4.53 -16.39 5.52
C GLY A 100 5.08 -14.98 5.72
N ARG A 101 6.13 -14.82 6.54
CA ARG A 101 6.77 -13.52 6.81
C ARG A 101 7.28 -12.79 5.56
N GLY A 102 7.61 -13.54 4.50
CA GLY A 102 8.02 -12.98 3.20
C GLY A 102 6.92 -13.02 2.15
N GLY A 103 5.70 -13.40 2.50
CA GLY A 103 4.59 -13.48 1.54
C GLY A 103 3.95 -12.11 1.35
N HIS A 104 2.65 -12.04 1.62
CA HIS A 104 1.85 -10.84 1.48
C HIS A 104 1.16 -10.45 2.79
N LEU A 105 0.74 -9.19 2.90
CA LEU A 105 -0.07 -8.74 4.02
C LEU A 105 -1.51 -9.26 3.93
N SER A 106 -2.01 -9.77 5.05
CA SER A 106 -3.46 -9.91 5.24
C SER A 106 -4.13 -8.57 5.48
N ASN A 107 -5.46 -8.50 5.32
CA ASN A 107 -6.25 -7.33 5.67
C ASN A 107 -6.03 -6.92 7.15
N VAL A 108 -5.91 -7.90 8.06
CA VAL A 108 -5.67 -7.67 9.49
C VAL A 108 -4.29 -7.04 9.73
N GLN A 109 -3.23 -7.59 9.14
CA GLN A 109 -1.89 -6.99 9.28
C GLN A 109 -1.85 -5.57 8.71
N THR A 110 -2.56 -5.34 7.60
CA THR A 110 -2.69 -4.01 7.01
C THR A 110 -3.38 -3.05 7.97
N SER A 111 -4.48 -3.47 8.61
CA SER A 111 -5.23 -2.64 9.56
C SER A 111 -4.46 -2.36 10.85
N GLU A 112 -3.60 -3.30 11.29
CA GLU A 112 -2.67 -3.11 12.41
C GLU A 112 -1.59 -2.08 12.09
N ILE A 113 -0.98 -2.17 10.90
CA ILE A 113 0.01 -1.20 10.43
C ILE A 113 -0.62 0.19 10.37
N LEU A 114 -1.79 0.30 9.75
CA LEU A 114 -2.51 1.56 9.60
C LEU A 114 -2.86 2.17 10.96
N ARG A 115 -3.29 1.37 11.94
CA ARG A 115 -3.53 1.84 13.32
C ARG A 115 -2.29 2.46 13.96
N GLU A 116 -1.10 1.94 13.68
CA GLU A 116 0.14 2.49 14.26
C GLU A 116 0.60 3.81 13.62
N ILE A 117 0.29 4.00 12.33
CA ILE A 117 0.79 5.12 11.54
C ILE A 117 -0.24 6.23 11.28
N CYS A 118 -1.54 5.92 11.43
CA CYS A 118 -2.62 6.87 11.22
C CYS A 118 -2.44 8.07 12.15
N ASN A 119 -2.61 9.26 11.59
CA ASN A 119 -2.55 10.53 12.29
C ASN A 119 -3.30 11.59 11.48
N GLU A 120 -3.41 12.80 12.02
CA GLU A 120 -4.17 13.91 11.45
C GLU A 120 -3.69 14.39 10.06
N ASN A 121 -2.46 14.04 9.65
CA ASN A 121 -1.92 14.41 8.34
C ASN A 121 -2.21 13.36 7.26
N LEU A 122 -2.73 12.18 7.61
CA LEU A 122 -3.09 11.16 6.63
C LEU A 122 -4.42 11.54 5.98
N GLU A 123 -4.37 11.87 4.69
CA GLU A 123 -5.49 12.39 3.91
C GLU A 123 -6.15 11.32 3.04
N SER A 124 -5.39 10.36 2.53
CA SER A 124 -5.97 9.28 1.73
C SER A 124 -5.25 7.94 1.82
N LEU A 125 -6.05 6.88 1.68
CA LEU A 125 -5.64 5.49 1.66
C LEU A 125 -6.14 4.78 0.41
N VAL A 126 -5.27 4.00 -0.21
CA VAL A 126 -5.64 3.06 -1.28
C VAL A 126 -5.27 1.66 -0.84
N LEU A 127 -6.26 0.79 -0.63
CA LEU A 127 -6.02 -0.63 -0.42
C LEU A 127 -5.83 -1.27 -1.79
N CYS A 128 -4.66 -1.85 -2.03
CA CYS A 128 -4.26 -2.35 -3.33
C CYS A 128 -3.70 -3.77 -3.25
N HIS A 129 -3.38 -4.35 -4.41
CA HIS A 129 -2.83 -5.70 -4.51
C HIS A 129 -3.74 -6.77 -3.85
N LEU A 130 -5.06 -6.64 -4.00
CA LEU A 130 -6.02 -7.61 -3.48
C LEU A 130 -5.98 -8.92 -4.30
N SER A 131 -5.92 -10.06 -3.61
CA SER A 131 -6.07 -11.38 -4.20
C SER A 131 -7.49 -11.54 -4.75
N GLU A 132 -7.60 -11.86 -6.06
CA GLU A 132 -8.88 -12.13 -6.70
C GLU A 132 -9.64 -13.31 -6.09
N LYS A 133 -8.88 -14.31 -5.57
CA LYS A 133 -9.46 -15.54 -5.04
C LYS A 133 -9.65 -15.53 -3.54
N ASN A 134 -8.74 -14.89 -2.81
CA ASN A 134 -8.70 -14.94 -1.36
C ASN A 134 -9.06 -13.62 -0.68
N ASN A 135 -9.59 -12.65 -1.43
CA ASN A 135 -10.07 -11.40 -0.86
C ASN A 135 -11.37 -10.92 -1.51
N ALA A 136 -11.93 -9.85 -0.98
CA ALA A 136 -12.94 -9.02 -1.65
C ALA A 136 -12.79 -7.57 -1.18
N PRO A 137 -13.07 -6.57 -2.04
CA PRO A 137 -12.95 -5.15 -1.71
C PRO A 137 -13.56 -4.77 -0.34
N HIS A 138 -14.82 -5.13 -0.12
CA HIS A 138 -15.53 -4.82 1.13
C HIS A 138 -14.91 -5.45 2.38
N LEU A 139 -14.20 -6.58 2.27
CA LEU A 139 -13.54 -7.20 3.42
C LEU A 139 -12.29 -6.43 3.83
N ALA A 140 -11.48 -6.02 2.84
CA ALA A 140 -10.31 -5.20 3.11
C ALA A 140 -10.72 -3.83 3.68
N GLU A 141 -11.72 -3.19 3.08
CA GLU A 141 -12.25 -1.91 3.53
C GLU A 141 -12.83 -2.00 4.95
N SER A 142 -13.68 -3.00 5.22
CA SER A 142 -14.30 -3.17 6.55
C SER A 142 -13.27 -3.40 7.64
N GLU A 143 -12.26 -4.25 7.38
CA GLU A 143 -11.20 -4.55 8.34
C GLU A 143 -10.40 -3.29 8.71
N VAL A 144 -10.07 -2.47 7.72
CA VAL A 144 -9.35 -1.21 7.92
C VAL A 144 -10.22 -0.20 8.67
N LEU A 145 -11.47 0.02 8.23
CA LEU A 145 -12.39 0.97 8.88
C LEU A 145 -12.72 0.59 10.32
N MET A 146 -12.84 -0.71 10.64
CA MET A 146 -12.98 -1.15 12.03
C MET A 146 -11.76 -0.82 12.88
N SER A 147 -10.57 -0.74 12.28
CA SER A 147 -9.33 -0.44 12.99
C SER A 147 -9.11 1.05 13.22
N ILE A 148 -9.30 1.88 12.19
CA ILE A 148 -8.92 3.30 12.21
C ILE A 148 -10.08 4.28 12.05
N GLY A 149 -11.32 3.82 11.83
CA GLY A 149 -12.44 4.68 11.42
C GLY A 149 -12.89 5.74 12.44
N GLU A 150 -12.47 5.64 13.71
CA GLU A 150 -12.71 6.70 14.70
C GLU A 150 -11.67 7.83 14.63
N GLU A 151 -10.47 7.53 14.11
CA GLU A 151 -9.33 8.45 14.06
C GLU A 151 -9.07 9.00 12.65
N PHE A 152 -9.40 8.22 11.62
CA PHE A 152 -9.18 8.56 10.22
C PHE A 152 -10.41 9.24 9.63
N THR A 153 -10.22 10.44 9.09
CA THR A 153 -11.28 11.26 8.45
C THR A 153 -11.03 11.51 6.98
N GLY A 154 -10.04 10.83 6.39
CA GLY A 154 -9.66 10.99 5.00
C GLY A 154 -10.41 10.04 4.06
N ASP A 155 -9.96 10.00 2.80
CA ASP A 155 -10.57 9.15 1.78
C ASP A 155 -9.95 7.75 1.78
N ILE A 156 -10.80 6.74 1.60
CA ILE A 156 -10.36 5.36 1.37
C ILE A 156 -10.79 4.92 -0.04
N ALA A 157 -9.91 4.25 -0.77
CA ALA A 157 -10.21 3.72 -2.09
C ALA A 157 -9.66 2.31 -2.24
N ILE A 158 -10.21 1.54 -3.18
CA ILE A 158 -9.76 0.18 -3.48
C ILE A 158 -9.18 0.14 -4.89
N SER A 159 -7.92 -0.25 -5.02
CA SER A 159 -7.31 -0.52 -6.33
C SER A 159 -7.47 -1.99 -6.71
N ARG A 160 -8.27 -2.23 -7.74
CA ARG A 160 -8.47 -3.57 -8.34
C ARG A 160 -7.51 -3.73 -9.52
N GLN A 161 -7.50 -4.93 -10.11
CA GLN A 161 -6.73 -5.21 -11.34
C GLN A 161 -7.14 -4.29 -12.52
N ILE A 162 -8.34 -3.73 -12.48
CA ILE A 162 -8.83 -2.73 -13.42
C ILE A 162 -9.18 -1.47 -12.63
N GLY A 163 -8.26 -0.50 -12.67
CA GLY A 163 -8.43 0.83 -12.08
C GLY A 163 -8.63 0.86 -10.55
N PRO A 164 -8.51 2.06 -9.96
CA PRO A 164 -9.07 2.31 -8.64
C PRO A 164 -10.60 2.45 -8.73
N GLU A 165 -11.32 1.70 -7.89
CA GLU A 165 -12.71 1.99 -7.51
C GLU A 165 -12.67 2.89 -6.28
N PHE A 166 -13.25 4.09 -6.40
CA PHE A 166 -13.30 5.06 -5.31
C PHE A 166 -14.57 4.85 -4.48
N THR A 167 -14.42 4.59 -3.18
CA THR A 167 -15.53 4.52 -2.22
C THR A 167 -15.40 5.68 -1.22
N HIS A 168 -16.20 6.74 -1.37
CA HIS A 168 -16.25 7.81 -0.36
C HIS A 168 -16.90 7.29 0.94
N TRP A 169 -16.16 7.26 2.06
CA TRP A 169 -16.72 7.05 3.40
C TRP A 169 -15.83 7.63 4.52
N THR A 170 -16.08 8.86 4.94
CA THR A 170 -16.68 9.28 6.23
C THR A 170 -16.92 10.80 6.18
N GLY A 171 -18.13 11.27 6.49
CA GLY A 171 -18.42 12.70 6.65
C GLY A 171 -18.72 13.54 5.39
N GLN A 172 -18.57 13.02 4.16
CA GLN A 172 -19.04 13.70 2.96
C GLN A 172 -20.43 13.20 2.50
N SER A 173 -21.30 14.14 2.14
CA SER A 173 -22.66 13.86 1.67
C SER A 173 -22.76 13.58 0.16
N GLU A 174 -21.73 13.89 -0.63
CA GLU A 174 -21.72 13.68 -2.08
C GLU A 174 -20.34 13.20 -2.58
N PRO A 175 -20.30 12.30 -3.60
CA PRO A 175 -19.04 11.81 -4.17
C PRO A 175 -18.38 12.86 -5.06
N GLU A 176 -17.11 13.19 -4.80
CA GLU A 176 -16.30 13.94 -5.76
C GLU A 176 -15.85 13.04 -6.91
N ASN A 177 -16.26 13.39 -8.14
CA ASN A 177 -15.73 12.78 -9.34
C ASN A 177 -14.40 13.44 -9.69
N VAL A 178 -13.29 12.72 -9.51
CA VAL A 178 -12.01 13.13 -10.11
C VAL A 178 -12.15 12.95 -11.62
N VAL A 179 -12.34 14.07 -12.32
CA VAL A 179 -12.31 14.09 -13.79
C VAL A 179 -10.88 13.78 -14.20
N VAL A 180 -10.67 12.59 -14.76
CA VAL A 180 -9.41 12.23 -15.41
C VAL A 180 -9.22 13.20 -16.58
N ALA A 181 -8.23 14.09 -16.47
CA ALA A 181 -7.84 15.04 -17.51
C ALA A 181 -7.03 14.35 -18.61
#